data_AF-H3GPU9-F1
#
_entry.id   AF-H3GPU9-F1
#
_cell.length_a   1.000
_cell.length_b   1.000
_cell.length_c   1.000
_cell.angle_alpha   90.00
_cell.angle_beta   90.00
_cell.angle_gamma   90.00
#
_symmetry.space_group_name_H-M   'P 1'
#
loop_
_entity.id
_entity.type
_entity.pdbx_description
1 polymer ?
#
loop_
_entity_poly.entity_id
_entity_poly.type
_entity_poly.pdbx_seq_one_letter_code
_entity_poly.pdbx_strand_id
1 'polypeptide(L)'
;MCAALEPVTEPSHSIAPPRRKNYSEEDDVALLRQVLLDRPFDKPRGKVMQHWDSLAATLVASSGFTRSKLSGKNSQSRINQLVRTHRETMKKAALLSGVSEEITERDQLLDELVELLDDATLVEECKKKEEQKKREGDEEASLVARRVAMERLEQTSAAVEDGAQQDNLVRRHLRLFRSEWNSS
;
A
#
# COMPACT_ATOMS: atom_id res chain seq x y z
N MET A 1 -32.18 -7.50 80.41
CA MET A 1 -32.22 -7.30 78.95
C MET A 1 -31.77 -5.87 78.66
N CYS A 2 -30.54 -5.68 78.19
CA CYS A 2 -30.13 -4.44 77.52
C CYS A 2 -29.27 -4.87 76.33
N ALA A 3 -29.71 -4.43 75.17
CA ALA A 3 -29.33 -4.93 73.86
C ALA A 3 -27.90 -4.53 73.47
N ALA A 4 -27.20 -5.47 72.84
CA ALA A 4 -25.96 -5.23 72.12
C ALA A 4 -26.26 -4.35 70.89
N LEU A 5 -25.54 -3.23 70.77
CA LEU A 5 -25.48 -2.45 69.54
C LEU A 5 -24.17 -2.81 68.83
N GLU A 6 -24.32 -3.48 67.69
CA GLU A 6 -23.22 -3.83 66.79
C GLU A 6 -22.62 -2.58 66.12
N PRO A 7 -21.32 -2.61 65.76
CA PRO A 7 -20.65 -1.51 65.10
C PRO A 7 -21.11 -1.37 63.64
N VAL A 8 -21.62 -0.18 63.30
CA VAL A 8 -22.00 0.18 61.93
C VAL A 8 -20.74 0.29 61.07
N THR A 9 -20.62 -0.66 60.14
CA THR A 9 -19.64 -0.73 59.06
C THR A 9 -19.72 0.51 58.16
N GLU A 10 -18.57 1.15 57.91
CA GLU A 10 -18.39 2.25 56.96
C GLU A 10 -18.82 1.82 55.53
N PRO A 11 -19.64 2.62 54.82
CA PRO A 11 -19.98 2.32 53.45
C PRO A 11 -18.84 2.70 52.49
N SER A 12 -18.11 1.66 52.07
CA SER A 12 -17.57 1.41 50.73
C SER A 12 -17.40 2.63 49.81
N HIS A 13 -16.16 3.09 49.64
CA HIS A 13 -15.77 3.95 48.53
C HIS A 13 -16.07 3.24 47.20
N SER A 14 -17.05 3.75 46.47
CA SER A 14 -17.34 3.35 45.08
C SER A 14 -16.11 3.64 44.20
N ILE A 15 -15.27 2.63 43.99
CA ILE A 15 -14.22 2.66 42.96
C ILE A 15 -14.93 2.39 41.64
N ALA A 16 -15.54 3.42 41.06
CA ALA A 16 -15.87 3.40 39.65
C ALA A 16 -14.59 3.11 38.86
N PRO A 17 -14.60 2.23 37.84
CA PRO A 17 -13.41 1.94 37.05
C PRO A 17 -12.87 3.26 36.45
N PRO A 18 -11.54 3.48 36.46
CA PRO A 18 -10.97 4.71 35.97
C PRO A 18 -11.43 4.96 34.53
N ARG A 19 -12.12 6.08 34.32
CA ARG A 19 -12.54 6.53 32.99
C ARG A 19 -11.28 6.55 32.11
N ARG A 20 -11.37 6.00 30.89
CA ARG A 20 -10.24 5.99 29.95
C ARG A 20 -9.74 7.43 29.81
N LYS A 21 -8.48 7.70 30.14
CA LYS A 21 -7.88 9.02 29.91
C LYS A 21 -7.91 9.30 28.40
N ASN A 22 -8.64 10.34 28.02
CA ASN A 22 -8.62 10.88 26.67
C ASN A 22 -7.23 11.45 26.37
N TYR A 23 -6.86 11.55 25.09
CA TYR A 23 -5.64 12.23 24.68
C TYR A 23 -5.77 13.72 25.01
N SER A 24 -4.76 14.28 25.67
CA SER A 24 -4.60 15.74 25.80
C SER A 24 -4.01 16.32 24.51
N GLU A 25 -4.06 17.64 24.37
CA GLU A 25 -3.43 18.31 23.22
C GLU A 25 -1.91 18.10 23.24
N GLU A 26 -1.28 18.16 24.41
CA GLU A 26 0.14 17.89 24.57
C GLU A 26 0.51 16.44 24.20
N ASP A 27 -0.35 15.47 24.53
CA ASP A 27 -0.17 14.08 24.09
C ASP A 27 -0.29 13.95 22.56
N ASP A 28 -1.22 14.68 21.93
CA ASP A 28 -1.38 14.66 20.48
C ASP A 28 -0.17 15.29 19.79
N VAL A 29 0.35 16.41 20.28
CA VAL A 29 1.56 17.04 19.75
C VAL A 29 2.77 16.11 19.92
N ALA A 30 2.95 15.49 21.09
CA ALA A 30 4.03 14.51 21.30
C ALA A 30 3.92 13.33 20.34
N LEU A 31 2.69 12.82 20.14
CA LEU A 31 2.41 11.73 19.21
C LEU A 31 2.72 12.13 17.75
N LEU A 32 2.30 13.34 17.33
CA LEU A 32 2.55 13.85 15.98
C LEU A 32 4.05 14.02 15.71
N ARG A 33 4.79 14.65 16.64
CA ARG A 33 6.25 14.81 16.51
C ARG A 33 6.96 13.45 16.37
N GLN A 34 6.60 12.47 17.19
CA GLN A 34 7.21 11.14 17.11
C GLN A 34 6.85 10.41 15.81
N VAL A 35 5.63 10.58 15.29
CA VAL A 35 5.20 9.98 14.01
C VAL A 35 5.96 10.58 12.83
N LEU A 36 6.18 11.89 12.84
CA LEU A 36 6.98 12.58 11.81
C LEU A 36 8.45 12.13 11.84
N LEU A 37 8.99 11.86 13.03
CA LEU A 37 10.35 11.37 13.22
C LEU A 37 10.53 9.93 12.74
N ASP A 38 9.69 8.99 13.23
CA ASP A 38 9.87 7.56 12.97
C ASP A 38 9.31 7.12 11.61
N ARG A 39 8.33 7.88 11.09
CA ARG A 39 7.56 7.61 9.86
C ARG A 39 7.08 6.17 9.76
N PRO A 40 6.27 5.68 10.72
CA PRO A 40 5.84 4.28 10.76
C PRO A 40 4.97 3.88 9.55
N PHE A 41 4.30 4.84 8.92
CA PHE A 41 3.45 4.64 7.74
C PHE A 41 4.22 4.37 6.44
N ASP A 42 5.47 4.84 6.35
CA ASP A 42 6.35 4.70 5.17
C ASP A 42 7.24 3.45 5.25
N LYS A 43 6.96 2.55 6.19
CA LYS A 43 7.76 1.34 6.39
C LYS A 43 7.28 0.20 5.50
N PRO A 44 8.15 -0.76 5.13
CA PRO A 44 7.78 -1.88 4.30
C PRO A 44 6.54 -2.63 4.80
N ARG A 45 5.68 -3.06 3.87
CA ARG A 45 4.50 -3.89 4.17
C ARG A 45 4.90 -5.09 5.03
N GLY A 46 4.10 -5.37 6.07
CA GLY A 46 4.37 -6.44 7.04
C GLY A 46 5.19 -6.02 8.27
N LYS A 47 5.88 -4.87 8.23
CA LYS A 47 6.61 -4.31 9.41
C LYS A 47 5.99 -3.06 10.00
N VAL A 48 5.06 -2.41 9.27
CA VAL A 48 4.38 -1.17 9.69
C VAL A 48 3.92 -1.21 11.15
N MET A 49 3.21 -2.26 11.58
CA MET A 49 2.70 -2.35 12.96
C MET A 49 3.82 -2.45 14.01
N GLN A 50 4.94 -3.12 13.70
CA GLN A 50 6.09 -3.20 14.60
C GLN A 50 6.70 -1.81 14.85
N HIS A 51 6.71 -0.96 13.81
CA HIS A 51 7.16 0.43 13.94
C HIS A 51 6.17 1.27 14.75
N TRP A 52 4.86 1.07 14.56
CA TRP A 52 3.87 1.71 15.43
C TRP A 52 3.99 1.28 16.89
N ASP A 53 4.25 -0.01 17.15
CA ASP A 53 4.45 -0.51 18.52
C ASP A 53 5.75 0.03 19.14
N SER A 54 6.82 0.13 18.35
CA SER A 54 8.10 0.72 18.79
C SER A 54 7.92 2.21 19.13
N LEU A 55 7.24 2.96 18.27
CA LEU A 55 6.87 4.35 18.52
C LEU A 55 6.07 4.51 19.81
N ALA A 56 5.07 3.64 20.02
CA ALA A 56 4.26 3.66 21.22
C ALA A 56 5.08 3.39 22.48
N ALA A 57 6.03 2.45 22.42
CA ALA A 57 6.94 2.16 23.52
C ALA A 57 7.85 3.36 23.85
N THR A 58 8.37 4.05 22.81
CA THR A 58 9.18 5.28 22.98
C THR A 58 8.38 6.38 23.68
N LEU A 59 7.14 6.62 23.27
CA LEU A 59 6.28 7.63 23.89
C LEU A 59 5.96 7.29 25.35
N VAL A 60 5.63 6.03 25.65
CA VAL A 60 5.34 5.60 27.03
C VAL A 60 6.57 5.71 27.94
N ALA A 61 7.78 5.56 27.40
CA ALA A 61 9.01 5.75 28.14
C ALA A 61 9.37 7.24 28.37
N SER A 62 8.78 8.16 27.61
CA SER A 62 9.03 9.59 27.73
C SER A 62 8.28 10.19 28.92
N SER A 63 8.94 11.02 29.72
CA SER A 63 8.34 11.67 30.90
C SER A 63 7.27 12.71 30.57
N GLY A 64 7.22 13.19 29.32
CA GLY A 64 6.26 14.18 28.84
C GLY A 64 4.94 13.61 28.35
N PHE A 65 4.80 12.28 28.27
CA PHE A 65 3.58 11.64 27.77
C PHE A 65 2.71 11.14 28.92
N THR A 66 1.45 11.56 28.96
CA THR A 66 0.61 11.34 30.16
C THR A 66 0.05 9.93 30.27
N ARG A 67 0.08 9.15 29.17
CA ARG A 67 -0.53 7.82 29.10
C ARG A 67 0.51 6.72 29.33
N SER A 68 0.33 5.96 30.41
CA SER A 68 1.21 4.84 30.79
C SER A 68 1.03 3.57 29.96
N LYS A 69 -0.02 3.49 29.14
CA LYS A 69 -0.30 2.34 28.26
C LYS A 69 -0.75 2.84 26.89
N LEU A 70 0.11 2.66 25.90
CA LEU A 70 -0.14 2.96 24.50
C LEU A 70 0.29 1.75 23.66
N SER A 71 -0.48 1.42 22.63
CA SER A 71 -0.12 0.40 21.64
C SER A 71 0.01 1.04 20.27
N GLY A 72 0.71 0.39 19.35
CA GLY A 72 0.84 0.87 17.98
C GLY A 72 -0.52 1.06 17.31
N LYS A 73 -1.43 0.10 17.49
CA LYS A 73 -2.81 0.20 16.97
C LYS A 73 -3.56 1.42 17.50
N ASN A 74 -3.44 1.73 18.79
CA ASN A 74 -4.10 2.89 19.39
C ASN A 74 -3.48 4.21 18.92
N SER A 75 -2.16 4.23 18.72
CA SER A 75 -1.41 5.37 18.18
C SER A 75 -1.83 5.65 16.74
N GLN A 76 -1.82 4.62 15.89
CA GLN A 76 -2.26 4.71 14.50
C GLN A 76 -3.72 5.17 14.41
N SER A 77 -4.61 4.60 15.22
CA SER A 77 -6.01 5.01 15.26
C SER A 77 -6.19 6.48 15.63
N ARG A 78 -5.40 6.99 16.58
CA ARG A 78 -5.45 8.40 16.99
C ARG A 78 -4.96 9.32 15.89
N ILE A 79 -3.84 9.01 15.26
CA ILE A 79 -3.31 9.76 14.11
C ILE A 79 -4.34 9.82 12.97
N ASN A 80 -4.95 8.69 12.62
CA ASN A 80 -5.98 8.65 11.57
C ASN A 80 -7.17 9.55 11.91
N GLN A 81 -7.55 9.63 13.19
CA GLN A 81 -8.62 10.53 13.63
C GLN A 81 -8.19 12.00 13.48
N LEU A 82 -7.00 12.36 13.96
CA LEU A 82 -6.47 13.72 13.88
C LEU A 82 -6.36 14.21 12.43
N VAL A 83 -5.78 13.39 11.55
CA VAL A 83 -5.64 13.69 10.12
C VAL A 83 -7.00 13.91 9.45
N ARG A 84 -7.99 13.06 9.76
CA ARG A 84 -9.35 13.21 9.21
C ARG A 84 -10.00 14.51 9.65
N THR A 85 -9.99 14.78 10.95
CA THR A 85 -10.55 16.02 11.51
C THR A 85 -9.86 17.25 10.94
N HIS A 86 -8.53 17.23 10.80
CA HIS A 86 -7.75 18.32 10.21
C HIS A 86 -8.15 18.62 8.78
N ARG A 87 -8.24 17.59 7.92
CA ARG A 87 -8.68 17.74 6.52
C ARG A 87 -10.09 18.32 6.42
N GLU A 88 -11.00 17.91 7.29
CA GLU A 88 -12.36 18.46 7.33
C GLU A 88 -12.37 19.93 7.76
N THR A 89 -11.58 20.30 8.76
CA THR A 89 -11.44 21.69 9.22
C THR A 89 -10.84 22.57 8.13
N MET A 90 -9.74 22.16 7.50
CA MET A 90 -9.12 22.89 6.39
C MET A 90 -10.07 23.09 5.21
N LYS A 91 -10.86 22.06 4.87
CA LYS A 91 -11.89 22.18 3.82
C LYS A 91 -12.98 23.19 4.20
N LYS A 92 -13.42 23.21 5.46
CA LYS A 92 -14.42 24.18 5.94
C LYS A 92 -13.84 25.60 5.96
N ALA A 93 -12.61 25.77 6.43
CA ALA A 93 -11.91 27.05 6.44
C ALA A 93 -11.74 27.62 5.03
N ALA A 94 -11.37 26.79 4.05
CA ALA A 94 -11.26 27.19 2.65
C ALA A 94 -12.60 27.67 2.05
N LEU A 95 -13.73 27.13 2.50
CA LEU A 95 -15.06 27.57 2.08
C LEU A 95 -15.50 28.88 2.77
N LEU A 96 -15.03 29.11 4.00
CA LEU A 96 -15.33 30.29 4.80
C LEU A 96 -14.19 31.31 4.65
N SER A 97 -14.07 31.89 3.45
CA SER A 97 -13.09 32.95 3.15
C SER A 97 -13.25 34.13 4.12
N GLY A 98 -12.45 34.21 5.18
CA GLY A 98 -12.34 35.44 5.96
C GLY A 98 -11.90 35.36 7.42
N VAL A 99 -11.71 34.18 8.02
CA VAL A 99 -11.22 34.10 9.41
C VAL A 99 -9.92 33.34 9.46
N SER A 100 -8.81 34.08 9.60
CA SER A 100 -7.52 33.51 9.97
C SER A 100 -7.56 33.21 11.46
N GLU A 101 -7.71 31.94 11.82
CA GLU A 101 -7.40 31.48 13.17
C GLU A 101 -5.88 31.42 13.36
N GLU A 102 -5.43 31.49 14.61
CA GLU A 102 -4.02 31.31 14.94
C GLU A 102 -3.61 29.87 14.62
N ILE A 103 -2.59 29.70 13.75
CA ILE A 103 -2.08 28.38 13.40
C ILE A 103 -1.32 27.84 14.61
N THR A 104 -1.85 26.78 15.23
CA THR A 104 -1.19 26.13 16.36
C THR A 104 -0.05 25.23 15.89
N GLU A 105 0.88 24.89 16.77
CA GLU A 105 1.93 23.91 16.46
C GLU A 105 1.32 22.57 16.01
N ARG A 106 0.22 22.16 16.65
CA ARG A 106 -0.50 20.94 16.27
C ARG A 106 -0.96 20.98 14.82
N ASP A 107 -1.43 22.14 14.35
CA ASP A 107 -1.89 22.31 12.97
C ASP A 107 -0.72 22.24 11.97
N GLN A 108 0.42 22.86 12.29
CA GLN A 108 1.64 22.79 11.46
C GLN A 108 2.14 21.34 11.31
N LEU A 109 2.18 20.59 12.42
CA LEU A 109 2.59 19.18 12.40
C LEU A 109 1.59 18.31 11.61
N LEU A 110 0.30 18.68 11.63
CA LEU A 110 -0.73 17.98 10.85
C LEU A 110 -0.66 18.30 9.37
N ASP A 111 -0.34 19.54 8.99
CA ASP A 111 -0.10 19.93 7.59
C ASP A 111 1.06 19.13 7.01
N GLU A 112 2.21 19.09 7.70
CA GLU A 112 3.37 18.30 7.27
C GLU A 112 3.04 16.80 7.19
N LEU A 113 2.33 16.26 8.19
CA LEU A 113 1.96 14.84 8.19
C LEU A 113 0.99 14.50 7.05
N VAL A 114 0.05 15.39 6.73
CA VAL A 114 -0.88 15.20 5.61
C VAL A 114 -0.13 15.16 4.28
N GLU A 115 0.80 16.08 4.07
CA GLU A 115 1.65 16.13 2.87
C GLU A 115 2.43 14.82 2.71
N LEU A 116 3.11 14.36 3.77
CA LEU A 116 3.88 13.11 3.73
C LEU A 116 3.01 11.88 3.47
N LEU A 117 1.78 11.83 3.99
CA LEU A 117 0.86 10.72 3.76
C LEU A 117 0.34 10.69 2.32
N ASP A 118 0.06 11.86 1.74
CA ASP A 118 -0.38 11.98 0.36
C ASP A 118 0.78 11.63 -0.60
N ASP A 119 1.99 12.11 -0.34
CA ASP A 119 3.21 11.75 -1.08
C ASP A 119 3.49 10.24 -1.04
N ALA A 120 3.43 9.63 0.15
CA ALA A 120 3.62 8.18 0.29
C ALA A 120 2.57 7.39 -0.51
N THR A 121 1.33 7.88 -0.55
CA THR A 121 0.25 7.28 -1.34
C THR A 121 0.54 7.40 -2.84
N LEU A 122 0.94 8.58 -3.31
CA LEU A 122 1.30 8.82 -4.71
C LEU A 122 2.46 7.95 -5.16
N VAL A 123 3.52 7.84 -4.35
CA VAL A 123 4.69 6.99 -4.63
C VAL A 123 4.27 5.52 -4.77
N GLU A 124 3.43 5.01 -3.86
CA GLU A 124 2.95 3.62 -3.94
C GLU A 124 2.05 3.38 -5.15
N GLU A 125 1.24 4.36 -5.55
CA GLU A 125 0.44 4.28 -6.78
C GLU A 125 1.31 4.30 -8.05
N CYS A 126 2.33 5.16 -8.08
CA CYS A 126 3.30 5.21 -9.20
C CYS A 126 4.03 3.88 -9.36
N LYS A 127 4.54 3.29 -8.27
CA LYS A 127 5.19 1.97 -8.31
C LYS A 127 4.26 0.89 -8.84
N LYS A 128 3.00 0.86 -8.37
CA LYS A 128 2.00 -0.11 -8.86
C LYS A 128 1.73 0.06 -10.35
N LYS A 129 1.58 1.30 -10.84
CA LYS A 129 1.38 1.59 -12.26
C LYS A 129 2.58 1.17 -13.11
N GLU A 130 3.80 1.41 -12.62
CA GLU A 130 5.02 0.99 -13.31
C GLU A 130 5.14 -0.53 -13.38
N GLU A 131 4.90 -1.23 -12.27
CA GLU A 131 4.87 -2.69 -12.22
C GLU A 131 3.80 -3.27 -13.15
N GLN A 132 2.62 -2.65 -13.20
CA GLN A 132 1.55 -3.04 -14.11
C GLN A 132 1.97 -2.86 -15.57
N LYS A 133 2.49 -1.69 -15.95
CA LYS A 133 2.96 -1.42 -17.31
C LYS A 133 4.05 -2.39 -17.75
N LYS A 134 4.94 -2.77 -16.83
CA LYS A 134 5.97 -3.78 -17.09
C LYS A 134 5.35 -5.15 -17.38
N ARG A 135 4.37 -5.58 -16.57
CA ARG A 135 3.66 -6.85 -16.79
C ARG A 135 2.91 -6.86 -18.13
N GLU A 136 2.21 -5.78 -18.45
CA GLU A 136 1.50 -5.63 -19.73
C GLU A 136 2.48 -5.70 -20.92
N GLY A 137 3.64 -5.04 -20.81
CA GLY A 137 4.70 -5.11 -21.82
C GLY A 137 5.29 -6.51 -21.98
N ASP A 138 5.53 -7.22 -20.87
CA ASP A 138 6.02 -8.61 -20.88
C ASP A 138 4.98 -9.56 -21.53
N GLU A 139 3.70 -9.37 -21.24
CA GLU A 139 2.58 -10.13 -21.84
C GLU A 139 2.43 -9.86 -23.34
N GLU A 140 2.51 -8.60 -23.76
CA GLU A 140 2.46 -8.19 -25.16
C GLU A 140 3.66 -8.76 -25.95
N ALA A 141 4.88 -8.62 -25.42
CA ALA A 141 6.07 -9.19 -26.01
C ALA A 141 5.95 -10.72 -26.16
N SER A 142 5.38 -11.39 -25.16
CA SER A 142 5.11 -12.83 -25.18
C SER A 142 4.11 -13.21 -26.27
N LEU A 143 3.04 -12.42 -26.47
CA LEU A 143 2.06 -12.63 -27.54
C LEU A 143 2.68 -12.43 -28.92
N VAL A 144 3.49 -11.39 -29.10
CA VAL A 144 4.21 -11.13 -30.35
C VAL A 144 5.18 -12.26 -30.68
N ALA A 145 5.96 -12.73 -29.69
CA ALA A 145 6.89 -13.85 -29.87
C ALA A 145 6.16 -15.13 -30.31
N ARG A 146 5.00 -15.44 -29.69
CA ARG A 146 4.15 -16.57 -30.12
C ARG A 146 3.67 -16.41 -31.56
N ARG A 147 3.16 -15.23 -31.94
CA ARG A 147 2.69 -14.96 -33.31
C ARG A 147 3.80 -15.14 -34.33
N VAL A 148 4.96 -14.54 -34.10
CA VAL A 148 6.12 -14.61 -35.01
C VAL A 148 6.62 -16.05 -35.15
N ALA A 149 6.63 -16.82 -34.07
CA ALA A 149 7.01 -18.23 -34.13
C ALA A 149 6.04 -19.07 -34.98
N MET A 150 4.72 -18.82 -34.86
CA MET A 150 3.69 -19.52 -35.65
C MET A 150 3.77 -19.17 -37.13
N GLU A 151 3.95 -17.88 -37.48
CA GLU A 151 4.11 -17.45 -38.86
C GLU A 151 5.38 -18.04 -39.51
N ARG A 152 6.49 -18.08 -38.76
CA ARG A 152 7.71 -18.75 -39.25
C ARG A 152 7.50 -20.24 -39.49
N LEU A 153 6.78 -20.92 -38.60
CA LEU A 153 6.45 -22.33 -38.78
C LEU A 153 5.63 -22.56 -40.06
N GLU A 154 4.60 -21.74 -40.29
CA GLU A 154 3.76 -21.79 -41.49
C GLU A 154 4.56 -21.53 -42.79
N GLN A 155 5.47 -20.55 -42.77
CA GLN A 155 6.36 -20.28 -43.90
C GLN A 155 7.29 -21.46 -44.19
N THR A 156 7.82 -22.12 -43.15
CA THR A 156 8.68 -23.29 -43.35
C THR A 156 7.90 -24.50 -43.87
N SER A 157 6.66 -24.73 -43.43
CA SER A 157 5.84 -25.80 -43.98
C SER A 157 5.48 -25.54 -45.44
N ALA A 158 5.12 -24.30 -45.80
CA ALA A 158 4.82 -23.93 -47.18
C ALA A 158 6.04 -24.10 -48.11
N ALA A 159 7.24 -23.71 -47.65
CA ALA A 159 8.47 -23.87 -48.42
C ALA A 159 8.85 -25.36 -48.61
N VAL A 160 8.57 -26.22 -47.62
CA VAL A 160 8.80 -27.67 -47.71
C VAL A 160 7.82 -28.30 -48.71
N GLU A 161 6.56 -27.90 -48.70
CA GLU A 161 5.54 -28.37 -49.64
C GLU A 161 5.88 -27.97 -51.09
N ASP A 162 6.23 -26.70 -51.31
CA ASP A 162 6.54 -26.17 -52.65
C ASP A 162 7.84 -26.78 -53.21
N GLY A 163 8.87 -26.97 -52.36
CA GLY A 163 10.09 -27.69 -52.71
C GLY A 163 9.84 -29.17 -53.07
N ALA A 164 8.94 -29.85 -52.34
CA ALA A 164 8.55 -31.22 -52.65
C ALA A 164 7.75 -31.33 -53.97
N GLN A 165 6.93 -30.32 -54.30
CA GLN A 165 6.23 -30.25 -55.58
C GLN A 165 7.19 -30.00 -56.75
N GLN A 166 8.16 -29.11 -56.60
CA GLN A 166 9.18 -28.89 -57.62
C GLN A 166 10.07 -30.12 -57.84
N ASP A 167 10.55 -30.78 -56.78
CA ASP A 167 11.38 -31.99 -56.91
C ASP A 167 10.61 -33.14 -57.60
N ASN A 168 9.32 -33.32 -57.27
CA ASN A 168 8.48 -34.29 -57.97
C ASN A 168 8.30 -33.97 -59.46
N LEU A 169 8.15 -32.69 -59.82
CA LEU A 169 8.04 -32.26 -61.21
C LEU A 169 9.33 -32.53 -61.99
N VAL A 170 10.48 -32.19 -61.40
CA VAL A 170 11.81 -32.45 -61.99
C VAL A 170 12.03 -33.95 -62.18
N ARG A 171 11.75 -34.78 -61.16
CA ARG A 171 11.86 -36.24 -61.26
C ARG A 171 10.95 -36.83 -62.33
N ARG A 172 9.73 -36.30 -62.49
CA ARG A 172 8.80 -36.73 -63.54
C ARG A 172 9.32 -36.37 -64.93
N HIS A 173 9.83 -35.14 -65.10
CA HIS A 173 10.41 -34.69 -66.37
C HIS A 173 11.65 -35.51 -66.75
N LEU A 174 12.55 -35.78 -65.79
CA LEU A 174 13.73 -36.62 -66.00
C LEU A 174 13.34 -38.05 -66.42
N ARG A 175 12.27 -38.59 -65.85
CA ARG A 175 11.76 -39.94 -66.18
C ARG A 175 11.24 -40.00 -67.62
N LEU A 176 10.49 -38.97 -68.05
CA LEU A 176 9.98 -38.86 -69.42
C LEU A 176 11.12 -38.70 -70.43
N PHE A 177 12.07 -37.82 -70.15
CA PHE A 177 13.23 -37.59 -71.01
C PHE A 177 14.09 -38.86 -71.17
N ARG A 178 14.27 -39.63 -70.08
CA ARG A 178 14.98 -40.91 -70.08
C ARG A 178 14.25 -41.99 -70.89
N SER A 179 12.91 -42.01 -70.86
CA SER A 179 12.14 -42.94 -71.70
C SER A 179 12.20 -42.60 -73.18
N GLU A 180 12.24 -41.32 -73.56
CA GLU A 180 12.41 -40.91 -74.96
C GLU A 180 13.79 -41.28 -75.52
N TRP A 181 14.86 -41.10 -74.72
CA TRP A 181 16.22 -41.43 -75.14
C TRP A 181 16.51 -42.93 -75.26
N ASN A 182 15.77 -43.78 -74.56
CA ASN A 182 15.98 -45.23 -74.55
C ASN A 182 15.09 -45.96 -75.59
N SER A 183 14.38 -45.21 -76.44
CA SER A 183 13.43 -45.72 -77.43
C SER A 183 13.87 -45.47 -78.88
N SER A 184 15.11 -45.02 -79.10
CA SER A 184 15.75 -44.84 -80.42
C SER A 184 16.92 -45.77 -80.60
#